data_AF-A0AAJ0SBG7-F1
#
_entry.id   AF-A0AAJ0SBG7-F1
#
_cell.length_a   1.000
_cell.length_b   1.000
_cell.length_c   1.000
_cell.angle_alpha   90.00
_cell.angle_beta   90.00
_cell.angle_gamma   90.00
#
_symmetry.space_group_name_H-M   'P 1'
#
loop_
_entity.id
_entity.type
_entity.pdbx_description
1 polymer ?
#
loop_
_entity_poly.entity_id
_entity_poly.type
_entity_poly.pdbx_seq_one_letter_code
_entity_poly.pdbx_strand_id
1 'polypeptide(L)'
;MSKIATIEQIFESENLDANAIVVTGIPERHIEAVKAIAKLMVATDYHNPKFKPDFTDYDQYKYSPAADMGSPSGVGFSYGGYDGWGTGSYVGSRLVSESRETAEMIFNEYQDLYKEFMVYDREVK
;
A
#
# COMPACT_ATOMS: atom_id res chain seq x y z
N MET A 1 22.98 -8.04 5.21
CA MET A 1 21.51 -7.85 5.18
C MET A 1 20.90 -9.22 4.95
N SER A 2 19.97 -9.65 5.81
CA SER A 2 19.15 -10.84 5.54
C SER A 2 18.38 -10.63 4.24
N LYS A 3 18.30 -11.65 3.40
CA LYS A 3 17.56 -11.61 2.14
C LYS A 3 16.07 -11.38 2.45
N ILE A 4 15.48 -10.30 1.94
CA ILE A 4 14.05 -10.03 2.09
C ILE A 4 13.28 -11.06 1.26
N ALA A 5 12.12 -11.51 1.76
CA ALA A 5 11.28 -12.50 1.08
C ALA A 5 10.59 -11.88 -0.14
N THR A 6 10.56 -12.63 -1.25
CA THR A 6 9.77 -12.23 -2.42
C THR A 6 8.27 -12.39 -2.13
N ILE A 7 7.42 -11.75 -2.95
CA ILE A 7 5.97 -11.86 -2.79
C ILE A 7 5.48 -13.31 -2.92
N GLU A 8 6.09 -14.08 -3.81
CA GLU A 8 5.78 -15.51 -3.97
C GLU A 8 6.10 -16.28 -2.68
N GLN A 9 7.26 -16.05 -2.08
CA GLN A 9 7.67 -16.69 -0.84
C GLN A 9 6.75 -16.29 0.33
N ILE A 10 6.29 -15.04 0.36
CA ILE A 10 5.34 -14.55 1.36
C ILE A 10 4.01 -15.30 1.23
N PHE A 11 3.45 -15.38 0.03
CA PHE A 11 2.18 -16.10 -0.21
C PHE A 11 2.31 -17.60 0.07
N GLU A 12 3.43 -18.21 -0.32
CA GLU A 12 3.72 -19.62 -0.03
C GLU A 12 3.73 -19.91 1.48
N SER A 13 4.17 -18.94 2.31
CA SER A 13 4.14 -19.09 3.77
C SER A 13 2.72 -19.24 4.35
N GLU A 14 1.70 -18.79 3.61
CA GLU A 14 0.28 -18.96 3.92
C GLU A 14 -0.38 -20.10 3.11
N ASN A 15 0.38 -20.88 2.35
CA ASN A 15 -0.12 -21.89 1.40
C ASN A 15 -0.97 -21.29 0.27
N LEU A 16 -0.63 -20.08 -0.18
CA LEU A 16 -1.29 -19.37 -1.28
C LEU A 16 -0.32 -19.18 -2.47
N ASP A 17 -0.88 -18.93 -3.66
CA ASP A 17 -0.11 -18.55 -4.85
C ASP A 17 -0.41 -17.10 -5.21
N ALA A 18 0.63 -16.26 -5.20
CA ALA A 18 0.55 -14.84 -5.54
C ALA A 18 0.06 -14.58 -6.98
N ASN A 19 0.18 -15.57 -7.88
CA ASN A 19 -0.24 -15.47 -9.27
C ASN A 19 -1.67 -16.01 -9.51
N ALA A 20 -2.25 -16.68 -8.51
CA ALA A 20 -3.61 -17.22 -8.60
C ALA A 20 -4.71 -16.18 -8.25
N ILE A 21 -4.35 -14.91 -8.01
CA ILE A 21 -5.32 -13.84 -7.69
C ILE A 21 -6.17 -13.53 -8.92
N VAL A 22 -7.47 -13.86 -8.84
CA VAL A 22 -8.47 -13.58 -9.89
C VAL A 22 -9.36 -12.41 -9.47
N VAL A 23 -9.38 -11.36 -10.28
CA VAL A 23 -10.25 -10.18 -10.08
C VAL A 23 -11.23 -10.10 -11.24
N THR A 24 -12.52 -10.04 -10.94
CA THR A 24 -13.61 -9.95 -11.94
C THR A 24 -14.61 -8.88 -11.55
N GLY A 25 -15.44 -8.43 -12.49
CA GLY A 25 -16.50 -7.45 -12.23
C GLY A 25 -16.04 -5.98 -12.17
N ILE A 26 -14.82 -5.68 -12.61
CA ILE A 26 -14.28 -4.32 -12.72
C ILE A 26 -13.69 -4.07 -14.12
N PRO A 27 -13.52 -2.81 -14.55
CA PRO A 27 -12.82 -2.51 -15.80
C PRO A 27 -11.39 -3.06 -15.81
N GLU A 28 -10.95 -3.58 -16.96
CA GLU A 28 -9.64 -4.23 -17.12
C GLU A 28 -8.47 -3.38 -16.63
N ARG A 29 -8.52 -2.06 -16.89
CA ARG A 29 -7.54 -1.06 -16.44
C ARG A 29 -7.34 -0.96 -14.92
N HIS A 30 -8.18 -1.61 -14.11
CA HIS A 30 -8.06 -1.61 -12.64
C HIS A 30 -7.68 -2.98 -12.07
N ILE A 31 -7.61 -4.03 -12.90
CA ILE A 31 -7.34 -5.40 -12.44
C ILE A 31 -5.97 -5.49 -11.76
N GLU A 32 -4.92 -4.97 -12.39
CA GLU A 32 -3.56 -5.07 -11.86
C GLU A 32 -3.38 -4.21 -10.60
N ALA A 33 -4.00 -3.02 -10.53
CA ALA A 33 -4.03 -2.22 -9.31
C ALA A 33 -4.66 -2.97 -8.11
N VAL A 34 -5.76 -3.71 -8.35
CA VAL A 34 -6.42 -4.51 -7.30
C VAL A 34 -5.56 -5.71 -6.88
N LYS A 35 -4.89 -6.38 -7.83
CA LYS A 35 -3.94 -7.45 -7.50
C LYS A 35 -2.74 -6.90 -6.72
N ALA A 36 -2.24 -5.73 -7.09
CA ALA A 36 -1.10 -5.11 -6.44
C ALA A 36 -1.40 -4.76 -4.98
N ILE A 37 -2.55 -4.16 -4.68
CA ILE A 37 -2.93 -3.86 -3.30
C ILE A 37 -3.17 -5.13 -2.49
N ALA A 38 -3.74 -6.19 -3.08
CA ALA A 38 -3.89 -7.47 -2.39
C ALA A 38 -2.53 -8.05 -1.99
N LYS A 39 -1.53 -8.01 -2.88
CA LYS A 39 -0.16 -8.44 -2.59
C LYS A 39 0.49 -7.60 -1.49
N LEU A 40 0.31 -6.28 -1.53
CA LEU A 40 0.83 -5.35 -0.51
C LEU A 40 0.23 -5.60 0.88
N MET A 41 -1.07 -5.93 0.98
CA MET A 41 -1.68 -6.27 2.27
C MET A 41 -1.01 -7.49 2.90
N VAL A 42 -0.88 -8.59 2.16
CA VAL A 42 -0.25 -9.82 2.66
C VAL A 42 1.23 -9.61 3.01
N ALA A 43 1.96 -8.84 2.20
CA ALA A 43 3.34 -8.47 2.52
C ALA A 43 3.43 -7.62 3.79
N THR A 44 2.49 -6.70 4.00
CA THR A 44 2.44 -5.88 5.22
C THR A 44 2.21 -6.74 6.46
N ASP A 45 1.28 -7.69 6.39
CA ASP A 45 0.99 -8.62 7.49
C ASP A 45 2.20 -9.50 7.81
N TYR A 46 2.85 -10.05 6.77
CA TYR A 46 4.05 -10.89 6.91
C TYR A 46 5.19 -10.17 7.65
N HIS A 47 5.42 -8.89 7.33
CA HIS A 47 6.47 -8.08 7.95
C HIS A 47 6.05 -7.45 9.29
N ASN A 48 4.77 -7.55 9.65
CA ASN A 48 4.22 -7.08 10.91
C ASN A 48 3.44 -8.18 11.66
N PRO A 49 4.04 -9.37 11.91
CA PRO A 49 3.30 -10.59 12.28
C PRO A 49 2.59 -10.53 13.64
N LYS A 50 2.93 -9.54 14.48
CA LYS A 50 2.32 -9.32 15.81
C LYS A 50 1.64 -7.98 15.94
N PHE A 51 1.78 -7.10 14.96
CA PHE A 51 1.25 -5.76 15.04
C PHE A 51 -0.27 -5.81 14.89
N LYS A 52 -0.97 -5.19 15.84
CA LYS A 52 -2.42 -5.02 15.80
C LYS A 52 -2.69 -3.54 15.99
N PRO A 53 -2.97 -2.79 14.90
CA PRO A 53 -3.25 -1.36 15.01
C PRO A 53 -4.59 -1.15 15.72
N ASP A 54 -4.55 -0.51 16.88
CA ASP A 54 -5.69 0.02 17.60
C ASP A 54 -5.91 1.47 17.22
N PHE A 55 -6.88 1.72 16.34
CA PHE A 55 -7.21 3.07 15.87
C PHE A 55 -7.97 3.91 16.89
N THR A 56 -8.27 3.37 18.08
CA THR A 56 -8.82 4.11 19.22
C THR A 56 -7.72 4.59 20.17
N ASP A 57 -6.52 4.01 20.08
CA ASP A 57 -5.34 4.42 20.81
C ASP A 57 -4.54 5.47 20.03
N TYR A 58 -4.57 6.71 20.52
CA TYR A 58 -3.86 7.85 19.95
C TYR A 58 -2.35 7.84 20.28
N ASP A 59 -1.93 7.08 21.29
CA ASP A 59 -0.53 6.94 21.69
C ASP A 59 0.18 5.80 20.95
N GLN A 60 -0.57 4.89 20.34
CA GLN A 60 -0.01 3.87 19.46
C GLN A 60 0.30 4.44 18.07
N TYR A 61 1.57 4.75 17.83
CA TYR A 61 2.05 5.16 16.52
C TYR A 61 1.84 4.07 15.46
N LYS A 62 1.47 4.52 14.25
CA LYS A 62 1.20 3.68 13.07
C LYS A 62 1.89 4.35 11.88
N TYR A 63 2.84 3.66 11.28
CA TYR A 63 3.67 4.24 10.23
C TYR A 63 3.22 3.73 8.87
N SER A 64 2.89 4.63 7.95
CA SER A 64 2.61 4.32 6.55
C SER A 64 3.67 4.99 5.68
N PRO A 65 4.07 4.39 4.55
CA PRO A 65 5.00 5.05 3.65
C PRO A 65 4.37 6.29 3.02
N ALA A 66 5.15 7.36 2.95
CA ALA A 66 4.86 8.55 2.18
C ALA A 66 5.95 8.67 1.10
N ALA A 67 5.56 8.46 -0.16
CA ALA A 67 6.46 8.53 -1.29
C ALA A 67 6.56 9.97 -1.81
N ASP A 68 7.77 10.46 -2.06
CA ASP A 68 7.98 11.66 -2.85
C ASP A 68 7.81 11.29 -4.34
N MET A 69 6.65 11.60 -4.90
CA MET A 69 6.29 11.22 -6.26
C MET A 69 6.77 12.24 -7.30
N GLY A 70 7.90 12.92 -7.07
CA GLY A 70 8.70 13.65 -8.07
C GLY A 70 7.96 14.71 -8.92
N SER A 71 6.74 15.05 -8.55
CA SER A 71 5.80 15.93 -9.26
C SER A 71 4.91 16.59 -8.21
N PRO A 72 4.62 17.89 -8.31
CA PRO A 72 3.68 18.57 -7.41
C PRO A 72 2.24 18.01 -7.43
N SER A 73 1.96 17.01 -8.28
CA SER A 73 0.60 16.55 -8.63
C SER A 73 0.32 15.07 -8.36
N GLY A 74 1.08 14.39 -7.51
CA GLY A 74 0.75 13.07 -6.92
C GLY A 74 1.54 12.89 -5.63
N VAL A 75 1.10 12.27 -4.53
CA VAL A 75 -0.06 11.41 -4.19
C VAL A 75 -1.37 12.14 -3.85
N GLY A 76 -1.51 13.41 -4.21
CA GLY A 76 -2.77 14.15 -4.12
C GLY A 76 -2.99 14.95 -5.39
N PHE A 77 -4.11 14.71 -6.08
CA PHE A 77 -4.51 15.45 -7.26
C PHE A 77 -4.60 16.97 -6.96
N SER A 78 -3.68 17.79 -7.49
CA SER A 78 -3.81 19.26 -7.54
C SER A 78 -4.79 19.64 -8.69
N TYR A 79 -5.61 20.71 -8.67
CA TYR A 79 -5.40 22.11 -8.28
C TYR A 79 -6.74 22.88 -8.25
N GLY A 80 -6.85 23.99 -7.47
CA GLY A 80 -7.68 25.16 -7.86
C GLY A 80 -8.56 25.89 -6.83
N GLY A 81 -8.71 25.40 -5.59
CA GLY A 81 -9.51 26.06 -4.55
C GLY A 81 -9.58 25.22 -3.26
N TYR A 82 -9.98 25.83 -2.13
CA TYR A 82 -10.16 25.12 -0.86
C TYR A 82 -11.45 25.57 -0.15
N ASP A 83 -12.27 24.60 0.29
CA ASP A 83 -13.17 24.72 1.44
C ASP A 83 -12.52 23.97 2.60
N GLY A 84 -12.54 24.56 3.79
CA GLY A 84 -11.90 24.00 4.98
C GLY A 84 -12.72 22.86 5.58
N TRP A 85 -12.35 21.62 5.29
CA TRP A 85 -12.70 20.47 6.12
C TRP A 85 -11.45 19.96 6.87
N GLY A 86 -11.35 20.31 8.14
CA GLY A 86 -10.35 19.73 9.04
C GLY A 86 -10.72 18.30 9.39
N THR A 87 -10.43 17.35 8.50
CA THR A 87 -10.50 15.92 8.81
C THR A 87 -9.08 15.36 8.77
N GLY A 88 -8.42 15.31 9.92
CA GLY A 88 -7.08 14.74 10.05
C GLY A 88 -7.10 13.26 9.71
N SER A 89 -6.73 12.92 8.48
CA SER A 89 -6.31 11.57 8.09
C SER A 89 -5.21 11.71 7.05
N TYR A 90 -3.96 11.56 7.48
CA TYR A 90 -2.80 11.76 6.61
C TYR A 90 -2.39 10.52 5.83
N VAL A 91 -2.97 9.34 6.13
CA VAL A 91 -2.58 8.02 5.57
C VAL A 91 -3.71 6.98 5.69
N GLY A 92 -3.61 5.86 4.95
CA GLY A 92 -4.57 4.74 4.97
C GLY A 92 -4.26 3.66 6.01
N SER A 93 -5.28 2.96 6.52
CA SER A 93 -5.16 2.01 7.65
C SER A 93 -4.64 0.61 7.30
N ARG A 94 -4.68 0.20 6.02
CA ARG A 94 -4.36 -1.19 5.62
C ARG A 94 -2.87 -1.47 5.41
N LEU A 95 -2.04 -0.44 5.22
CA LEU A 95 -0.62 -0.57 4.92
C LEU A 95 0.24 0.12 6.01
N VAL A 96 -0.19 -0.01 7.27
CA VAL A 96 0.54 0.55 8.42
C VAL A 96 1.43 -0.49 9.08
N SER A 97 2.59 -0.06 9.53
CA SER A 97 3.54 -0.85 10.29
C SER A 97 3.74 -0.29 11.70
N GLU A 98 4.20 -1.15 12.61
CA GLU A 98 4.48 -0.78 14.00
C GLU A 98 5.66 0.20 14.11
N SER A 99 6.62 0.08 13.21
CA SER A 99 7.83 0.90 13.18
C SER A 99 7.99 1.62 11.85
N ARG A 100 8.68 2.76 11.90
CA ARG A 100 9.07 3.52 10.72
C ARG A 100 9.97 2.71 9.81
N GLU A 101 10.92 1.97 10.40
CA GLU A 101 11.91 1.16 9.70
C GLU A 101 11.24 0.04 8.89
N THR A 102 10.24 -0.62 9.47
CA THR A 102 9.45 -1.64 8.76
C THR A 102 8.66 -1.02 7.61
N ALA A 103 8.01 0.13 7.83
CA ALA A 103 7.26 0.82 6.77
C ALA A 103 8.16 1.25 5.59
N GLU A 104 9.34 1.80 5.89
CA GLU A 104 10.33 2.20 4.87
C GLU A 104 10.87 0.98 4.12
N MET A 105 11.14 -0.13 4.80
CA MET A 105 11.60 -1.38 4.18
C MET A 105 10.55 -1.94 3.22
N ILE A 106 9.30 -2.08 3.66
CA ILE A 106 8.20 -2.60 2.82
C ILE A 106 8.03 -1.72 1.58
N PHE A 107 8.07 -0.40 1.75
CA PHE A 107 7.96 0.52 0.62
C PHE A 107 9.09 0.36 -0.38
N ASN A 108 10.34 0.34 0.09
CA ASN A 108 11.51 0.24 -0.77
C ASN A 108 11.61 -1.11 -1.50
N GLU A 109 11.22 -2.20 -0.87
CA GLU A 109 11.28 -3.53 -1.49
C GLU A 109 10.16 -3.73 -2.52
N TYR A 110 8.95 -3.22 -2.24
CA TYR A 110 7.77 -3.49 -3.06
C TYR A 110 7.28 -2.26 -3.84
N GLN A 111 8.18 -1.34 -4.21
CA GLN A 111 7.86 -0.09 -4.90
C GLN A 111 7.03 -0.27 -6.17
N ASP A 112 7.29 -1.34 -6.92
CA ASP A 112 6.57 -1.59 -8.17
C ASP A 112 5.10 -1.95 -7.93
N LEU A 113 4.78 -2.66 -6.84
CA LEU A 113 3.39 -2.87 -6.43
C LEU A 113 2.73 -1.56 -5.97
N TYR A 114 3.48 -0.69 -5.28
CA TYR A 114 2.98 0.64 -4.94
C TYR A 114 2.68 1.48 -6.19
N LYS A 115 3.55 1.44 -7.21
CA LYS A 115 3.32 2.13 -8.48
C LYS A 115 2.09 1.57 -9.20
N GLU A 116 2.00 0.26 -9.34
CA GLU A 116 0.86 -0.40 -9.99
C GLU A 116 -0.48 -0.06 -9.31
N PHE A 117 -0.48 0.06 -7.97
CA PHE A 117 -1.66 0.44 -7.21
C PHE A 117 -1.97 1.94 -7.27
N MET A 118 -0.97 2.81 -7.13
CA MET A 118 -1.17 4.25 -6.90
C MET A 118 -1.08 5.09 -8.18
N VAL A 119 -0.37 4.64 -9.20
CA VAL A 119 -0.16 5.38 -10.45
C VAL A 119 -1.23 4.94 -11.44
N TYR A 120 -2.22 5.80 -11.61
CA TYR A 120 -3.30 5.58 -12.56
C TYR A 120 -2.97 6.28 -13.88
N ASP A 121 -2.68 5.51 -14.93
CA ASP A 121 -2.70 6.01 -16.30
C ASP A 121 -4.09 5.83 -16.91
N ARG A 122 -4.72 6.94 -17.29
CA ARG A 122 -6.13 6.97 -17.66
C ARG A 122 -6.28 7.07 -19.18
N GLU A 123 -6.40 5.94 -19.86
CA GLU A 123 -7.03 5.92 -21.19
C GLU A 123 -8.55 5.80 -21.03
N VAL A 124 -9.25 6.94 -21.05
CA VAL A 124 -10.72 6.95 -21.20
C VAL A 124 -11.05 6.79 -22.68
N LYS A 125 -11.67 5.67 -23.03
CA LYS A 125 -12.37 5.53 -24.32
C LYS A 125 -13.74 6.17 -24.25
#